data_AF-A0AAD7PB36-F1
#
_entry.id   AF-A0AAD7PB36-F1
#
_cell.length_a   1.000
_cell.length_b   1.000
_cell.length_c   1.000
_cell.angle_alpha   90.00
_cell.angle_beta   90.00
_cell.angle_gamma   90.00
#
_symmetry.space_group_name_H-M   'P 1'
#
loop_
_entity.id
_entity.type
_entity.pdbx_description
1 polymer ?
#
loop_
_entity_poly.entity_id
_entity_poly.type
_entity_poly.pdbx_seq_one_letter_code
_entity_poly.pdbx_strand_id
1 'polypeptide(L)'
;MSNFGNLSFSRSLSHNVFSEGSLVLSTGQKSIRHSVVCEAAPKIKADSAAKRARHAEKRRIYNKAHKSEIKTRMKKVLEELDVLRKKPEAQAEEILPIEQLIGEAFSAIDKAVKVGTLHRNIGARGNSRIARRKKTVEIHHGWYTPAPAVSA
;
A
#
# COMPACT_ATOMS: atom_id res chain seq x y z
N MET A 1 -33.96 -42.17 9.30
CA MET A 1 -34.19 -42.04 7.85
C MET A 1 -34.74 -40.64 7.61
N SER A 2 -33.87 -39.68 7.30
CA SER A 2 -34.23 -38.27 7.11
C SER A 2 -34.53 -38.01 5.64
N ASN A 3 -35.79 -37.64 5.36
CA ASN A 3 -36.29 -37.27 4.04
C ASN A 3 -35.63 -35.98 3.54
N PHE A 4 -35.04 -36.02 2.35
CA PHE A 4 -34.64 -34.84 1.60
C PHE A 4 -35.81 -34.37 0.74
N GLY A 5 -36.38 -33.21 1.07
CA GLY A 5 -37.38 -32.54 0.25
C GLY A 5 -36.74 -31.94 -0.99
N ASN A 6 -37.18 -32.39 -2.17
CA ASN A 6 -36.84 -31.76 -3.44
C ASN A 6 -37.77 -30.56 -3.69
N LEU A 7 -37.19 -29.36 -3.75
CA LEU A 7 -37.88 -28.14 -4.16
C LEU A 7 -38.05 -28.15 -5.69
N SER A 8 -39.28 -28.33 -6.18
CA SER A 8 -39.62 -28.17 -7.59
C SER A 8 -39.82 -26.68 -7.90
N PHE A 9 -38.98 -26.09 -8.75
CA PHE A 9 -39.28 -24.80 -9.36
C PHE A 9 -40.06 -25.02 -10.66
N SER A 10 -41.35 -24.70 -10.64
CA SER A 10 -42.17 -24.49 -11.82
C SER A 10 -41.67 -23.25 -12.57
N ARG A 11 -41.39 -23.39 -13.86
CA ARG A 11 -41.26 -22.27 -14.80
C ARG A 11 -42.30 -22.47 -15.91
N SER A 12 -43.46 -21.85 -15.72
CA SER A 12 -44.38 -21.58 -16.81
C SER A 12 -43.71 -20.59 -17.78
N LEU A 13 -43.57 -20.98 -19.04
CA LEU A 13 -43.31 -20.06 -20.13
C LEU A 13 -44.45 -20.23 -21.13
N SER A 14 -45.24 -19.17 -21.22
CA SER A 14 -46.45 -19.01 -22.02
C SER A 14 -46.17 -19.10 -23.52
N HIS A 15 -47.05 -19.82 -24.21
CA HIS A 15 -47.22 -19.78 -25.66
C HIS A 15 -47.36 -18.35 -26.19
N ASN A 16 -46.66 -18.04 -27.29
CA ASN A 16 -47.08 -17.02 -28.24
C ASN A 16 -47.22 -17.66 -29.61
N VAL A 17 -48.41 -17.45 -30.19
CA VAL A 17 -48.88 -17.92 -31.49
C VAL A 17 -48.76 -16.72 -32.46
N PHE A 18 -48.56 -17.02 -33.76
CA PHE A 18 -48.58 -16.14 -34.95
C PHE A 18 -47.31 -15.36 -35.32
N SER A 19 -46.66 -15.78 -36.41
CA SER A 19 -46.87 -15.17 -37.74
C SER A 19 -46.05 -15.91 -38.81
N GLU A 20 -46.74 -16.56 -39.75
CA GLU A 20 -46.17 -17.06 -41.01
C GLU A 20 -45.81 -15.87 -41.90
N GLY A 21 -44.53 -15.71 -42.20
CA GLY A 21 -44.03 -14.67 -43.09
C GLY A 21 -42.71 -15.09 -43.73
N SER A 22 -42.78 -15.65 -44.94
CA SER A 22 -41.61 -15.98 -45.74
C SER A 22 -40.96 -14.72 -46.30
N LEU A 23 -39.88 -14.24 -45.67
CA LEU A 23 -39.01 -13.21 -46.23
C LEU A 23 -37.89 -13.86 -47.04
N VAL A 24 -37.95 -13.70 -48.36
CA VAL A 24 -36.86 -14.00 -49.29
C VAL A 24 -35.76 -12.96 -49.08
N LEU A 25 -34.62 -13.37 -48.51
CA LEU A 25 -33.44 -12.52 -48.37
C LEU A 25 -32.50 -12.77 -49.56
N SER A 26 -32.24 -11.73 -50.33
CA SER A 26 -31.28 -11.71 -51.43
C SER A 26 -29.86 -12.05 -50.96
N THR A 27 -29.13 -12.80 -51.80
CA THR A 27 -27.75 -13.24 -51.58
C THR A 27 -26.80 -12.04 -51.69
N GLY A 28 -26.72 -11.23 -50.64
CA GLY A 28 -25.65 -10.24 -50.47
C GLY A 28 -24.34 -10.97 -50.19
N GLN A 29 -23.40 -10.93 -51.15
CA GLN A 29 -22.02 -11.38 -50.96
C GLN A 29 -21.43 -10.67 -49.74
N LYS A 30 -21.31 -11.39 -48.62
CA LYS A 30 -20.64 -10.89 -47.43
C LYS A 30 -19.14 -10.90 -47.69
N SER A 31 -18.62 -9.68 -47.82
CA SER A 31 -17.21 -9.30 -47.77
C SER A 31 -16.38 -10.19 -46.83
N ILE A 32 -15.19 -10.55 -47.34
CA ILE A 32 -14.10 -11.31 -46.75
C ILE A 32 -14.19 -11.37 -45.22
N ARG A 33 -14.69 -12.49 -44.70
CA ARG A 33 -14.57 -12.81 -43.29
C ARG A 33 -13.09 -13.12 -43.05
N HIS A 34 -12.36 -12.22 -42.40
CA HIS A 34 -11.13 -12.63 -41.73
C HIS A 34 -11.51 -13.73 -40.73
N SER A 35 -11.13 -14.98 -41.03
CA SER A 35 -11.34 -16.11 -40.14
C SER A 35 -10.41 -15.93 -38.94
N VAL A 36 -10.88 -15.27 -37.90
CA VAL A 36 -10.22 -15.32 -36.60
C VAL A 36 -10.44 -16.73 -36.09
N VAL A 37 -9.42 -17.58 -36.20
CA VAL A 37 -9.38 -18.87 -35.53
C VAL A 37 -9.31 -18.57 -34.04
N CYS A 38 -10.43 -18.70 -33.34
CA CYS A 38 -10.44 -18.72 -31.88
C CYS A 38 -9.77 -20.03 -31.45
N GLU A 39 -8.45 -20.02 -31.26
CA GLU A 39 -7.81 -21.07 -30.48
C GLU A 39 -8.47 -21.11 -29.09
N ALA A 40 -8.90 -22.29 -28.68
CA ALA A 40 -9.61 -22.47 -27.41
C ALA A 40 -8.71 -22.05 -26.26
N ALA A 41 -9.04 -20.94 -25.59
CA ALA A 41 -8.31 -20.46 -24.42
C ALA A 41 -8.17 -21.60 -23.39
N PRO A 42 -6.95 -21.86 -22.86
CA PRO A 42 -6.78 -22.91 -21.88
C PRO A 42 -7.66 -22.62 -20.65
N LYS A 43 -8.49 -23.60 -20.27
CA LYS A 43 -9.36 -23.50 -19.09
C LYS A 43 -8.52 -23.57 -17.82
N ILE A 44 -7.89 -22.46 -17.44
CA ILE A 44 -7.17 -22.35 -16.18
C ILE A 44 -8.19 -22.34 -15.05
N LYS A 45 -8.18 -23.39 -14.22
CA LYS A 45 -9.01 -23.48 -13.02
C LYS A 45 -8.59 -22.37 -12.05
N ALA A 46 -9.56 -21.79 -11.33
CA ALA A 46 -9.28 -20.73 -10.36
C ALA A 46 -8.46 -21.29 -9.18
N ASP A 47 -7.14 -21.10 -9.23
CA ASP A 47 -6.25 -21.49 -8.14
C ASP A 47 -6.09 -20.35 -7.12
N SER A 48 -6.67 -20.57 -5.94
CA SER A 48 -6.60 -19.64 -4.81
C SER A 48 -5.18 -19.51 -4.26
N ALA A 49 -4.37 -20.57 -4.32
CA ALA A 49 -2.98 -20.57 -3.86
C ALA A 49 -2.10 -19.71 -4.76
N ALA A 50 -2.14 -19.93 -6.09
CA ALA A 50 -1.44 -19.08 -7.05
C ALA A 50 -1.88 -17.61 -6.98
N LYS A 51 -3.15 -17.33 -6.70
CA LYS A 51 -3.64 -15.95 -6.46
C LYS A 51 -3.01 -15.34 -5.20
N ARG A 52 -2.97 -16.07 -4.09
CA ARG A 52 -2.36 -15.60 -2.83
C ARG A 52 -0.86 -15.33 -3.00
N ALA A 53 -0.14 -16.20 -3.72
CA ALA A 53 1.28 -16.01 -4.04
C ALA A 53 1.52 -14.70 -4.81
N ARG A 54 0.73 -14.44 -5.88
CA ARG A 54 0.81 -13.19 -6.66
C ARG A 54 0.53 -11.94 -5.81
N HIS A 55 -0.50 -11.98 -4.97
CA HIS A 55 -0.81 -10.86 -4.06
C HIS A 55 0.27 -10.65 -3.00
N ALA A 56 0.84 -11.72 -2.47
CA ALA A 56 1.94 -11.65 -1.50
C ALA A 56 3.15 -10.98 -2.12
N GLU A 57 3.54 -11.33 -3.35
CA GLU A 57 4.67 -10.70 -4.02
C GLU A 57 4.45 -9.20 -4.28
N LYS A 58 3.25 -8.83 -4.76
CA LYS A 58 2.87 -7.42 -4.94
C LYS A 58 2.98 -6.62 -3.63
N ARG A 59 2.44 -7.17 -2.53
CA ARG A 59 2.51 -6.54 -1.21
C ARG A 59 3.93 -6.53 -0.64
N ARG A 60 4.74 -7.56 -0.92
CA ARG A 60 6.14 -7.65 -0.50
C ARG A 60 6.95 -6.51 -1.07
N ILE A 61 6.87 -6.28 -2.39
CA ILE A 61 7.59 -5.20 -3.08
C ILE A 61 7.17 -3.83 -2.51
N TYR A 62 5.87 -3.60 -2.37
CA TYR A 62 5.33 -2.35 -1.82
C TYR A 62 5.82 -2.09 -0.38
N ASN A 63 5.68 -3.08 0.50
CA ASN A 63 6.08 -2.95 1.90
C ASN A 63 7.59 -2.83 2.05
N LYS A 64 8.37 -3.48 1.16
CA LYS A 64 9.83 -3.37 1.12
C LYS A 64 10.24 -1.94 0.81
N ALA A 65 9.63 -1.30 -0.20
CA ALA A 65 9.93 0.08 -0.58
C ALA A 65 9.72 1.06 0.58
N HIS A 66 8.54 1.02 1.23
CA HIS A 66 8.23 1.86 2.40
C HIS A 66 9.19 1.63 3.56
N LYS A 67 9.49 0.38 3.90
CA LYS A 67 10.42 0.05 4.99
C LYS A 67 11.84 0.53 4.68
N SER A 68 12.30 0.39 3.43
CA SER A 68 13.61 0.89 3.02
C SER A 68 13.67 2.40 3.01
N GLU A 69 12.62 3.09 2.55
CA GLU A 69 12.56 4.56 2.54
C GLU A 69 12.71 5.11 3.95
N ILE A 70 11.92 4.59 4.90
CA ILE A 70 12.00 4.99 6.30
C ILE A 70 13.39 4.74 6.86
N LYS A 71 13.95 3.54 6.65
CA LYS A 71 15.30 3.21 7.14
C LYS A 71 16.34 4.20 6.61
N THR A 72 16.26 4.56 5.33
CA THR A 72 17.18 5.50 4.69
C THR A 72 17.02 6.91 5.23
N ARG A 73 15.80 7.47 5.28
CA ARG A 73 15.57 8.83 5.81
C ARG A 73 15.95 8.95 7.28
N MET A 74 15.59 7.95 8.09
CA MET A 74 15.99 7.90 9.50
C MET A 74 17.51 7.83 9.67
N LYS A 75 18.20 7.03 8.85
CA LYS A 75 19.66 6.90 8.91
C LYS A 75 20.33 8.25 8.63
N LYS A 76 19.90 8.96 7.58
CA LYS A 76 20.41 10.31 7.26
C LYS A 76 20.28 11.26 8.44
N VAL A 77 19.09 11.36 9.04
CA VAL A 77 18.86 12.23 10.21
C VAL A 77 19.80 11.88 11.37
N LEU A 78 20.00 10.60 11.66
CA LEU A 78 20.86 10.16 12.76
C LEU A 78 22.34 10.43 12.48
N GLU A 79 22.79 10.27 11.23
CA GLU A 79 24.16 10.57 10.83
C GLU A 79 24.46 12.07 10.97
N GLU A 80 23.57 12.94 10.48
CA GLU A 80 23.73 14.40 10.62
C GLU A 80 23.72 14.84 12.09
N LEU A 81 22.82 14.29 12.92
CA LEU A 81 22.80 14.58 14.36
C LEU A 81 24.06 14.09 15.09
N ASP A 82 24.64 12.96 14.66
CA ASP A 82 25.86 12.42 15.24
C ASP A 82 27.10 13.21 14.83
N VAL A 83 27.12 13.76 13.61
CA VAL A 83 28.14 14.72 13.15
C VAL A 83 28.03 16.02 13.95
N LEU A 84 26.82 16.57 14.09
CA LEU A 84 26.59 17.81 14.85
C LEU A 84 27.05 17.67 16.30
N ARG A 85 26.74 16.55 16.97
CA ARG A 85 27.20 16.26 18.34
C ARG A 85 28.72 16.29 18.50
N LYS A 86 29.48 15.92 17.47
CA LYS A 86 30.95 15.87 17.53
C LYS A 86 31.60 17.23 17.30
N LYS A 87 30.89 18.18 16.68
CA LYS A 87 31.39 19.53 16.44
C LYS A 87 31.14 20.39 17.68
N PRO A 88 32.17 20.96 18.33
CA PRO A 88 31.98 21.77 19.54
C PRO A 88 31.43 23.18 19.27
N GLU A 89 31.61 23.73 18.07
CA GLU A 89 31.26 25.12 17.68
C GLU A 89 30.09 25.13 16.68
N ALA A 90 29.00 24.42 16.98
CA ALA A 90 27.84 24.41 16.10
C ALA A 90 27.05 25.73 16.23
N GLN A 91 26.69 26.34 15.10
CA GLN A 91 25.75 27.46 15.06
C GLN A 91 24.30 26.96 14.96
N ALA A 92 23.35 27.73 15.47
CA ALA A 92 21.92 27.40 15.43
C ALA A 92 21.38 27.20 14.01
N GLU A 93 22.03 27.80 13.00
CA GLU A 93 21.67 27.68 11.59
C GLU A 93 21.88 26.26 11.03
N GLU A 94 22.81 25.48 11.59
CA GLU A 94 23.04 24.07 11.18
C GLU A 94 21.87 23.15 11.56
N ILE A 95 20.97 23.59 12.44
CA ILE A 95 19.80 22.80 12.88
C ILE A 95 18.69 22.86 11.82
N LEU A 96 18.51 23.98 11.13
CA LEU A 96 17.44 24.18 10.14
C LEU A 96 17.40 23.10 9.04
N PRO A 97 18.53 22.73 8.37
CA PRO A 97 18.51 21.66 7.38
C PRO A 97 18.18 20.29 8.02
N ILE A 98 18.62 20.05 9.26
CA ILE A 98 18.29 18.82 9.99
C ILE A 98 16.79 18.75 10.29
N GLU A 99 16.14 19.87 10.61
CA GLU A 99 14.70 19.92 10.84
C GLU A 99 13.89 19.60 9.57
N GLN A 100 14.36 20.03 8.40
CA GLN A 100 13.77 19.62 7.13
C GLN A 100 13.87 18.10 6.92
N LEU A 101 15.04 17.51 7.18
CA LEU A 101 15.23 16.06 7.12
C LEU A 101 14.38 15.30 8.14
N ILE A 102 14.18 15.86 9.33
CA ILE A 102 13.28 15.32 10.36
C ILE A 102 11.82 15.34 9.85
N GLY A 103 11.37 16.47 9.28
CA GLY A 103 10.03 16.60 8.71
C GLY A 103 9.77 15.58 7.60
N GLU A 104 10.75 15.37 6.73
CA GLU A 104 10.71 14.32 5.71
C GLU A 104 10.61 12.91 6.31
N ALA A 105 11.40 12.61 7.35
CA ALA A 105 11.40 11.32 8.02
C ALA A 105 10.04 11.03 8.69
N PHE A 106 9.47 12.02 9.39
CA PHE A 106 8.13 11.90 9.99
C PHE A 106 7.06 11.72 8.92
N SER A 107 7.11 12.49 7.83
CA SER A 107 6.18 12.33 6.70
C SER A 107 6.22 10.90 6.13
N ALA A 108 7.41 10.32 5.95
CA ALA A 108 7.56 8.95 5.45
C ALA A 108 7.02 7.91 6.44
N ILE A 109 7.27 8.08 7.74
CA ILE A 109 6.77 7.18 8.79
C ILE A 109 5.24 7.22 8.83
N ASP A 110 4.65 8.41 8.86
CA ASP A 110 3.21 8.59 9.00
C ASP A 110 2.46 8.10 7.76
N LYS A 111 3.03 8.29 6.55
CA LYS A 111 2.52 7.70 5.31
C LYS A 111 2.50 6.17 5.39
N ALA A 112 3.58 5.54 5.87
CA ALA A 112 3.63 4.09 6.01
C ALA A 112 2.68 3.54 7.09
N VAL A 113 2.40 4.31 8.14
CA VAL A 113 1.38 4.00 9.14
C VAL A 113 -0.01 4.12 8.53
N LYS A 114 -0.30 5.20 7.81
CA LYS A 114 -1.59 5.43 7.14
C LYS A 114 -1.92 4.32 6.14
N VAL A 115 -0.94 3.87 5.36
CA VAL A 115 -1.13 2.77 4.41
C VAL A 115 -1.18 1.40 5.10
N GLY A 116 -0.76 1.29 6.37
CA GLY A 116 -0.77 0.04 7.13
C GLY A 116 0.43 -0.87 6.83
N THR A 117 1.51 -0.33 6.26
CA THR A 117 2.79 -1.07 6.15
C THR A 117 3.45 -1.24 7.51
N LEU A 118 3.30 -0.24 8.38
CA LEU A 118 3.76 -0.24 9.77
C LEU A 118 2.58 -0.09 10.72
N HIS A 119 2.66 -0.75 11.88
CA HIS A 119 1.71 -0.54 12.95
C HIS A 119 1.97 0.80 13.67
N ARG A 120 0.91 1.47 14.14
CA ARG A 120 0.98 2.79 14.82
C ARG A 120 2.04 2.88 15.92
N ASN A 121 2.18 1.84 16.73
CA ASN A 121 3.18 1.82 17.81
C ASN A 121 4.61 1.78 17.27
N ILE A 122 4.83 1.15 16.12
CA ILE A 122 6.16 1.10 15.49
C ILE A 122 6.52 2.48 14.95
N GLY A 123 5.57 3.15 14.29
CA GLY A 123 5.73 4.53 13.84
C GLY A 123 6.02 5.48 15.01
N ALA A 124 5.21 5.42 16.07
CA ALA A 124 5.41 6.22 17.28
C ALA A 124 6.79 6.00 17.94
N ARG A 125 7.27 4.75 18.01
CA ARG A 125 8.63 4.46 18.50
C ARG A 125 9.71 5.06 17.60
N GLY A 126 9.52 5.03 16.28
CA GLY A 126 10.40 5.67 15.31
C GLY A 126 10.50 7.18 15.52
N ASN A 127 9.34 7.85 15.62
CA ASN A 127 9.27 9.30 15.86
C ASN A 127 9.89 9.67 17.21
N SER A 128 9.58 8.91 18.27
CA SER A 128 10.16 9.11 19.60
C SER A 128 11.69 8.99 19.60
N ARG A 129 12.25 8.04 18.84
CA ARG A 129 13.70 7.85 18.74
C ARG A 129 14.40 9.09 18.15
N ILE A 130 13.87 9.65 17.06
CA ILE A 130 14.42 10.85 16.43
C ILE A 130 14.31 12.05 17.38
N ALA A 131 13.13 12.25 17.97
CA ALA A 131 12.88 13.38 18.88
C ALA A 131 13.80 13.34 20.11
N ARG A 132 14.00 12.16 20.70
CA ARG A 132 14.93 11.98 21.83
C ARG A 132 16.36 12.31 21.43
N ARG A 133 16.80 11.87 20.24
CA ARG A 133 18.16 12.13 19.76
C ARG A 133 18.40 13.62 19.52
N LYS A 134 17.43 14.32 18.92
CA LYS A 134 17.45 15.80 18.76
C LYS A 134 17.65 16.49 20.11
N LYS A 135 16.81 16.17 21.10
CA LYS A 135 16.91 16.75 22.45
C LYS A 135 18.26 16.51 23.12
N THR A 136 18.83 15.31 22.96
CA THR A 136 20.17 15.03 23.51
C THR A 136 21.24 15.93 22.90
N VAL A 137 21.15 16.22 21.60
CA VAL A 137 22.08 17.13 20.91
C VAL A 137 21.88 18.57 21.38
N GLU A 138 20.63 19.03 21.54
CA GLU A 138 20.32 20.36 22.06
C GLU A 138 20.86 20.57 23.49
N ILE A 139 20.72 19.56 24.37
CA ILE A 139 21.25 19.59 25.74
C ILE A 139 22.79 19.61 25.73
N HIS A 140 23.41 18.82 24.86
CA HIS A 140 24.87 18.75 24.75
C HIS A 140 25.51 20.11 24.40
N HIS A 141 24.87 20.87 23.51
CA HIS A 141 25.32 22.21 23.13
C HIS A 141 24.81 23.33 24.05
N GLY A 142 24.02 22.99 25.07
CA GLY A 142 23.49 23.95 26.04
C GLY A 142 22.34 24.84 25.54
N TRP A 143 21.77 24.57 24.35
CA TRP A 143 20.65 25.34 23.79
C TRP A 143 19.33 25.07 24.50
N TYR A 144 19.22 23.92 25.17
CA TYR A 144 18.03 23.54 25.91
C TYR A 144 18.41 22.96 27.25
N THR A 145 17.90 23.58 28.32
CA THR A 145 17.94 23.01 29.67
C THR A 145 16.51 22.62 30.03
N PRO A 146 16.21 21.32 30.22
CA PRO A 146 14.88 20.92 30.66
C PRO A 146 14.60 21.48 32.05
N ALA A 147 13.40 22.04 32.23
CA ALA A 147 12.93 22.42 33.56
C ALA A 147 12.92 21.17 34.47
N PRO A 148 13.33 21.30 35.74
CA PRO A 148 13.30 20.17 36.68
C PRO A 148 11.86 19.66 36.78
N ALA A 149 11.70 18.34 36.76
CA ALA A 149 10.39 17.72 36.91
C ALA A 149 9.80 18.17 38.25
N VAL A 150 8.69 18.91 38.21
CA VAL A 150 7.91 19.24 39.40
C VAL A 150 7.43 17.90 39.99
N SER A 151 8.08 17.47 41.07
CA SER A 151 7.70 16.29 41.82
C SER A 151 6.33 16.53 42.42
N ALA A 152 5.32 15.84 41.89
CA ALA A 152 3.99 15.72 42.49
C ALA A 152 4.00 14.62 43.57
#